data_AF-A0A914QG02-F1
#
_entry.id   AF-A0A914QG02-F1
#
_cell.length_a   1.000
_cell.length_b   1.000
_cell.length_c   1.000
_cell.angle_alpha   90.00
_cell.angle_beta   90.00
_cell.angle_gamma   90.00
#
_symmetry.space_group_name_H-M   'P 1'
#
loop_
_entity.id
_entity.type
_entity.pdbx_description
1 polymer ?
#
loop_
_entity_poly.entity_id
_entity_poly.type
_entity_poly.pdbx_seq_one_letter_code
_entity_poly.pdbx_strand_id
1 'polypeptide(L)'
;MSKKSSENNIKFLLNLFLPWITERHGKNFAHPIELFNVLKLISAKQNLAQLDYVYLSLIAKTLINFSFKFTDPAGIRQVISGAAKNYLTSVNVASVSSVFSFFTELIDLNIFDIWCISSVGDIVNFILEQNDDEDVLKPIAKFFAVYCIERKPFLEEIIEARKLFFDVSPFSKFRDIITEKAINADVATDELSLHSLVVYPWLCRLTEQLDGIKEMSNLLNRCLKAEHLNPDLLLVTYLAAYNLSLVKPSETESISVDQILNFLQNQNVVDEVALRTAYLLLSKNSQIDSVNHLAYLEKCSEALEECYVCPSGAIRRLALKILNKFDGYLKHGSMNDEGIFKEAESVFTVLLDIEESPANIQTYRRRAALIRRVNYKLFDRMMPEDSSTLLKQIPLKFIISQLFEKFTLLWPSVHEAVEVFSSAMPINNFWEVYQSVINFTTEKINEGGNDVEIETPSVFG
;
A
#
# COMPACT_ATOMS: atom_id res chain seq x y z
N MET A 1 8.70 31.16 22.29
CA MET A 1 9.49 30.17 21.53
C MET A 1 10.22 30.73 20.29
N SER A 2 9.90 31.92 19.74
CA SER A 2 10.49 32.38 18.45
C SER A 2 11.92 32.96 18.48
N LYS A 3 12.37 33.62 19.57
CA LYS A 3 13.71 34.24 19.63
C LYS A 3 14.86 33.22 19.72
N LYS A 4 14.71 32.19 20.56
CA LYS A 4 15.72 31.12 20.76
C LYS A 4 15.95 30.30 19.48
N SER A 5 14.89 30.02 18.72
CA SER A 5 14.96 29.39 17.41
C SER A 5 15.73 30.26 16.40
N SER A 6 15.49 31.59 16.39
CA SER A 6 16.22 32.50 15.49
C SER A 6 17.71 32.62 15.79
N GLU A 7 18.10 32.65 17.07
CA GLU A 7 19.52 32.69 17.48
C GLU A 7 20.24 31.38 17.13
N ASN A 8 19.59 30.24 17.32
CA ASN A 8 20.13 28.94 16.92
C ASN A 8 20.29 28.84 15.40
N ASN A 9 19.32 29.33 14.62
CA ASN A 9 19.40 29.38 13.15
C ASN A 9 20.52 30.30 12.64
N ILE A 10 20.77 31.44 13.30
CA ILE A 10 21.88 32.34 12.96
C ILE A 10 23.23 31.71 13.31
N LYS A 11 23.35 31.09 14.49
CA LYS A 11 24.56 30.37 14.91
C LYS A 11 24.84 29.15 14.02
N PHE A 12 23.78 28.50 13.53
CA PHE A 12 23.83 27.43 12.54
C PHE A 12 24.38 27.92 11.19
N LEU A 13 23.79 28.98 10.62
CA LEU A 13 24.31 29.59 9.39
C LEU A 13 25.76 30.01 9.57
N LEU A 14 26.12 30.60 10.71
CA LEU A 14 27.50 30.96 11.03
C LEU A 14 28.43 29.73 11.07
N ASN A 15 28.02 28.60 11.64
CA ASN A 15 28.83 27.38 11.65
C ASN A 15 28.92 26.69 10.28
N LEU A 16 27.88 26.78 9.46
CA LEU A 16 27.88 26.31 8.07
C LEU A 16 28.78 27.18 7.19
N PHE A 17 28.69 28.50 7.39
CA PHE A 17 29.48 29.49 6.68
C PHE A 17 30.90 29.62 7.22
N LEU A 18 31.21 29.19 8.45
CA LEU A 18 32.56 29.36 9.01
C LEU A 18 33.60 28.60 8.17
N PRO A 19 33.47 27.30 7.85
CA PRO A 19 34.37 26.62 6.92
C PRO A 19 34.37 27.26 5.52
N TRP A 20 33.21 27.71 5.03
CA TRP A 20 33.11 28.43 3.75
C TRP A 20 33.85 29.78 3.76
N ILE A 21 33.84 30.50 4.87
CA ILE A 21 34.53 31.79 5.03
C ILE A 21 36.02 31.55 5.26
N THR A 22 36.39 30.60 6.12
CA THR A 22 37.78 30.35 6.52
C THR A 22 38.59 29.62 5.46
N GLU A 23 37.97 28.71 4.70
CA GLU A 23 38.68 27.90 3.69
C GLU A 23 38.46 28.40 2.25
N ARG A 24 37.35 29.10 1.98
CA ARG A 24 36.99 29.59 0.64
C ARG A 24 36.93 31.12 0.52
N HIS A 25 37.18 31.87 1.59
CA HIS A 25 37.14 33.33 1.62
C HIS A 25 35.82 33.92 1.07
N GLY A 26 34.69 33.21 1.24
CA GLY A 26 33.38 33.69 0.82
C GLY A 26 33.10 33.66 -0.70
N LYS A 27 33.86 32.90 -1.49
CA LYS A 27 33.57 32.70 -2.92
C LYS A 27 32.40 31.75 -3.13
N ASN A 28 31.53 32.02 -4.12
CA ASN A 28 30.44 31.12 -4.52
C ASN A 28 30.96 29.70 -4.78
N PHE A 29 30.16 28.70 -4.36
CA PHE A 29 30.44 27.30 -4.71
C PHE A 29 30.31 27.14 -6.24
N ALA A 30 31.43 26.91 -6.90
CA ALA A 30 31.48 26.73 -8.36
C ALA A 30 30.93 25.35 -8.75
N HIS A 31 31.08 24.37 -7.85
CA HIS A 31 30.58 23.02 -8.02
C HIS A 31 29.91 22.49 -6.74
N PRO A 32 28.81 21.71 -6.85
CA PRO A 32 28.14 21.10 -5.70
C PRO A 32 29.00 20.22 -4.79
N ILE A 33 30.04 19.60 -5.36
CA ILE A 33 31.03 18.80 -4.63
C ILE A 33 31.74 19.61 -3.54
N GLU A 34 31.84 20.93 -3.71
CA GLU A 34 32.49 21.82 -2.76
C GLU A 34 31.65 22.04 -1.51
N LEU A 35 30.32 22.16 -1.66
CA LEU A 35 29.37 22.20 -0.55
C LEU A 35 29.40 20.87 0.21
N PHE A 36 29.47 19.75 -0.52
CA PHE A 36 29.60 18.42 0.07
C PHE A 36 30.89 18.26 0.89
N ASN A 37 32.02 18.77 0.41
CA ASN A 37 33.29 18.76 1.17
C ASN A 37 33.20 19.59 2.45
N VAL A 38 32.52 20.75 2.41
CA VAL A 38 32.25 21.55 3.61
C VAL A 38 31.38 20.76 4.60
N LEU A 39 30.31 20.10 4.13
CA LEU A 39 29.48 19.24 4.97
C LEU A 39 30.29 18.09 5.60
N LYS A 40 31.22 17.48 4.85
CA LYS A 40 32.12 16.43 5.34
C LYS A 40 33.05 16.92 6.46
N LEU A 41 33.57 18.15 6.34
CA LEU A 41 34.39 18.78 7.37
C LEU A 41 33.58 19.14 8.62
N ILE A 42 32.35 19.62 8.43
CA ILE A 42 31.42 19.91 9.54
C ILE A 42 31.06 18.60 10.25
N SER A 43 30.71 17.54 9.53
CA SER A 43 30.39 16.23 10.12
C SER A 43 31.57 15.60 10.87
N ALA A 44 32.81 15.96 10.54
CA ALA A 44 33.99 15.48 11.25
C ALA A 44 34.26 16.19 12.59
N LYS A 45 33.59 17.32 12.88
CA LYS A 45 33.81 18.09 14.13
C LYS A 45 32.87 17.62 15.24
N GLN A 46 33.45 17.08 16.32
CA GLN A 46 32.74 16.42 17.45
C GLN A 46 31.91 17.34 18.37
N ASN A 47 31.90 18.66 18.16
CA ASN A 47 31.31 19.63 19.10
C ASN A 47 30.15 20.45 18.52
N LEU A 48 29.31 19.84 17.69
CA LEU A 48 28.14 20.49 17.10
C LEU A 48 26.85 20.27 17.91
N ALA A 49 26.96 20.17 19.24
CA ALA A 49 25.88 19.85 20.20
C ALA A 49 24.70 20.87 20.25
N GLN A 50 24.56 21.75 19.26
CA GLN A 50 23.51 22.76 19.13
C GLN A 50 22.93 22.83 17.71
N LEU A 51 23.04 21.75 16.93
CA LEU A 51 22.39 21.71 15.62
C LEU A 51 20.89 21.47 15.80
N ASP A 52 20.09 22.29 15.13
CA ASP A 52 18.63 22.11 15.03
C ASP A 52 18.31 21.14 13.88
N TYR A 53 17.10 20.58 13.82
CA TYR A 53 16.61 19.73 12.74
C TYR A 53 16.78 20.36 11.35
N VAL A 54 16.79 21.70 11.29
CA VAL A 54 17.11 22.49 10.08
C VAL A 54 18.44 22.06 9.43
N TYR A 55 19.44 21.68 10.23
CA TYR A 55 20.71 21.17 9.72
C TYR A 55 20.56 19.84 8.99
N LEU A 56 19.84 18.89 9.61
CA LEU A 56 19.62 17.59 9.03
C LEU A 56 18.82 17.70 7.73
N SER A 57 17.73 18.49 7.73
CA SER A 57 16.95 18.72 6.50
C SER A 57 17.76 19.43 5.41
N LEU A 58 18.65 20.38 5.76
CA LEU A 58 19.55 20.99 4.77
C LEU A 58 20.50 19.95 4.15
N ILE A 59 21.09 19.07 4.98
CA ILE A 59 21.93 17.99 4.49
C ILE A 59 21.12 17.06 3.59
N ALA A 60 19.91 16.66 4.00
CA ALA A 60 19.08 15.76 3.21
C ALA A 60 18.78 16.34 1.83
N LYS A 61 18.29 17.59 1.77
CA LYS A 61 18.04 18.31 0.51
C LYS A 61 19.29 18.48 -0.34
N THR A 62 20.44 18.70 0.28
CA THR A 62 21.72 18.79 -0.42
C THR A 62 22.07 17.43 -1.04
N LEU A 63 21.97 16.34 -0.29
CA LEU A 63 22.24 14.99 -0.79
C LEU A 63 21.27 14.60 -1.91
N ILE A 64 19.98 14.89 -1.78
CA ILE A 64 18.95 14.62 -2.81
C ILE A 64 19.28 15.33 -4.11
N ASN A 65 19.55 16.63 -4.06
CA ASN A 65 19.85 17.43 -5.25
C ASN A 65 21.15 17.03 -5.95
N PHE A 66 22.07 16.34 -5.27
CA PHE A 66 23.40 16.08 -5.78
C PHE A 66 23.78 14.60 -5.88
N SER A 67 22.92 13.68 -5.41
CA SER A 67 23.13 12.22 -5.38
C SER A 67 23.62 11.65 -6.72
N PHE A 68 23.04 12.11 -7.84
CA PHE A 68 23.42 11.66 -9.20
C PHE A 68 24.80 12.13 -9.69
N LYS A 69 25.41 13.13 -9.04
CA LYS A 69 26.68 13.74 -9.46
C LYS A 69 27.88 13.23 -8.66
N PHE A 70 27.66 12.41 -7.63
CA PHE A 70 28.74 11.92 -6.78
C PHE A 70 29.32 10.60 -7.30
N THR A 71 30.64 10.56 -7.43
CA THR A 71 31.42 9.35 -7.71
C THR A 71 32.08 8.78 -6.44
N ASP A 72 31.83 9.36 -5.26
CA ASP A 72 32.38 8.92 -3.95
C ASP A 72 31.28 8.41 -2.98
N PRO A 73 30.89 7.14 -3.11
CA PRO A 73 29.97 6.44 -2.20
C PRO A 73 30.36 6.51 -0.72
N ALA A 74 31.66 6.36 -0.44
CA ALA A 74 32.18 6.27 0.92
C ALA A 74 32.08 7.63 1.63
N GLY A 75 32.34 8.71 0.90
CA GLY A 75 32.11 10.07 1.37
C GLY A 75 30.66 10.31 1.76
N ILE A 76 29.69 9.88 0.94
CA ILE A 76 28.25 10.08 1.24
C ILE A 76 27.89 9.38 2.54
N ARG A 77 28.32 8.13 2.69
CA ARG A 77 28.08 7.35 3.92
C ARG A 77 28.69 8.04 5.15
N GLN A 78 29.89 8.61 5.04
CA GLN A 78 30.53 9.35 6.13
C GLN A 78 29.75 10.61 6.52
N VAL A 79 29.24 11.36 5.54
CA VAL A 79 28.44 12.58 5.81
C VAL A 79 27.13 12.20 6.49
N ILE A 80 26.42 11.19 5.99
CA ILE A 80 25.14 10.74 6.55
C ILE A 80 25.33 10.22 7.98
N SER A 81 26.25 9.28 8.18
CA SER A 81 26.51 8.69 9.50
C SER A 81 27.06 9.73 10.49
N GLY A 82 27.95 10.61 10.04
CA GLY A 82 28.50 11.69 10.86
C GLY A 82 27.45 12.73 11.26
N ALA A 83 26.58 13.16 10.33
CA ALA A 83 25.52 14.11 10.62
C ALA A 83 24.53 13.57 11.65
N ALA A 84 24.08 12.32 11.48
CA ALA A 84 23.15 11.69 12.40
C ALA A 84 23.78 11.43 13.78
N LYS A 85 25.02 10.91 13.84
CA LYS A 85 25.73 10.70 15.11
C LYS A 85 26.01 12.00 15.86
N ASN A 86 26.40 13.07 15.16
CA ASN A 86 26.64 14.37 15.77
C ASN A 86 25.36 15.02 16.30
N TYR A 87 24.21 14.71 15.72
CA TYR A 87 22.92 15.18 16.22
C TYR A 87 22.45 14.37 17.44
N LEU A 88 22.75 13.08 17.48
CA LEU A 88 22.49 12.17 18.61
C LEU A 88 23.50 12.34 19.76
N THR A 89 23.66 13.57 20.28
CA THR A 89 24.53 13.82 21.44
C THR A 89 23.97 13.29 22.76
N SER A 90 22.65 13.14 22.84
CA SER A 90 21.93 12.46 23.92
C SER A 90 20.74 11.71 23.32
N VAL A 91 20.57 10.43 23.68
CA VAL A 91 19.42 9.62 23.24
C VAL A 91 18.19 10.10 24.00
N ASN A 92 17.36 10.90 23.33
CA ASN A 92 16.05 11.31 23.80
C ASN A 92 15.06 11.29 22.63
N VAL A 93 13.76 11.29 22.93
CA VAL A 93 12.70 11.13 21.92
C VAL A 93 12.80 12.17 20.80
N ALA A 94 13.07 13.44 21.14
CA ALA A 94 13.15 14.52 20.17
C ALA A 94 14.37 14.37 19.24
N SER A 95 15.52 13.97 19.78
CA SER A 95 16.73 13.77 18.98
C SER A 95 16.58 12.58 18.03
N VAL A 96 16.04 11.47 18.52
CA VAL A 96 15.76 10.25 17.75
C VAL A 96 14.75 10.54 16.64
N SER A 97 13.62 11.18 16.96
CA SER A 97 12.60 11.54 15.96
C SER A 97 13.16 12.41 14.83
N SER A 98 14.01 13.39 15.14
CA SER A 98 14.65 14.24 14.13
C SER A 98 15.60 13.44 13.21
N VAL A 99 16.37 12.53 13.78
CA VAL A 99 17.31 11.69 13.01
C VAL A 99 16.57 10.73 12.08
N PHE A 100 15.47 10.13 12.53
CA PHE A 100 14.70 9.24 11.68
C PHE A 100 13.88 9.99 10.64
N SER A 101 13.42 11.21 10.93
CA SER A 101 12.85 12.11 9.91
C SER A 101 13.86 12.47 8.82
N PHE A 102 15.12 12.69 9.19
CA PHE A 102 16.22 12.89 8.24
C PHE A 102 16.45 11.69 7.34
N PHE A 103 16.38 10.47 7.88
CA PHE A 103 16.48 9.27 7.07
C PHE A 103 15.25 9.06 6.17
N THR A 104 14.04 9.41 6.65
CA THR A 104 12.82 9.38 5.84
C THR A 104 12.95 10.28 4.59
N GLU A 105 13.48 11.50 4.74
CA GLU A 105 13.75 12.39 3.59
C GLU A 105 14.69 11.78 2.56
N LEU A 106 15.52 10.80 2.94
CA LEU A 106 16.53 10.19 2.09
C LEU A 106 16.10 8.87 1.45
N ILE A 107 14.92 8.32 1.80
CA ILE A 107 14.46 7.00 1.33
C ILE A 107 14.47 6.91 -0.20
N ASP A 108 14.10 7.97 -0.91
CA ASP A 108 14.01 7.97 -2.38
C ASP A 108 15.36 7.98 -3.10
N LEU A 109 16.47 8.08 -2.37
CA LEU A 109 17.78 7.96 -2.98
C LEU A 109 18.01 6.54 -3.50
N ASN A 110 18.38 6.41 -4.78
CA ASN A 110 18.73 5.13 -5.41
C ASN A 110 19.83 4.33 -4.67
N ILE A 111 20.63 5.02 -3.85
CA ILE A 111 21.75 4.45 -3.08
C ILE A 111 21.38 4.14 -1.63
N PHE A 112 20.13 4.40 -1.22
CA PHE A 112 19.70 4.30 0.17
C PHE A 112 19.87 2.88 0.72
N ASP A 113 19.32 1.90 -0.01
CA ASP A 113 19.27 0.50 0.39
C ASP A 113 20.66 -0.14 0.47
N ILE A 114 21.64 0.44 -0.24
CA ILE A 114 23.02 -0.08 -0.28
C ILE A 114 23.89 0.61 0.79
N TRP A 115 23.80 1.93 0.93
CA TRP A 115 24.78 2.70 1.72
C TRP A 115 24.18 3.34 2.97
N CYS A 116 22.94 3.80 2.90
CA CYS A 116 22.31 4.52 4.02
C CYS A 116 21.81 3.55 5.08
N ILE A 117 21.19 2.43 4.69
CA ILE A 117 20.60 1.49 5.64
C ILE A 117 21.62 0.89 6.61
N SER A 118 22.86 0.67 6.17
CA SER A 118 23.95 0.22 7.06
C SER A 118 24.25 1.23 8.17
N SER A 119 24.19 2.52 7.85
CA SER A 119 24.40 3.60 8.82
C SER A 119 23.21 3.73 9.77
N VAL A 120 22.00 3.48 9.27
CA VAL A 120 20.79 3.36 10.12
C VAL A 120 20.98 2.22 11.13
N GLY A 121 21.51 1.07 10.71
CA GLY A 121 21.86 -0.05 11.59
C GLY A 121 22.79 0.33 12.74
N ASP A 122 23.90 0.99 12.43
CA ASP A 122 24.85 1.46 13.44
C ASP A 122 24.19 2.41 14.45
N ILE A 123 23.27 3.27 13.99
CA ILE A 123 22.57 4.26 14.82
C ILE A 123 21.49 3.61 15.67
N VAL A 124 20.70 2.69 15.11
CA VAL A 124 19.69 1.93 15.85
C VAL A 124 20.36 1.16 16.99
N ASN A 125 21.47 0.46 16.73
CA ASN A 125 22.20 -0.25 17.78
C ASN A 125 22.68 0.70 18.88
N PHE A 126 23.30 1.82 18.50
CA PHE A 126 23.76 2.82 19.47
C PHE A 126 22.63 3.37 20.34
N ILE A 127 21.45 3.61 19.75
CA ILE A 127 20.26 4.08 20.49
C ILE A 127 19.79 2.99 21.46
N LEU A 128 19.59 1.77 20.97
CA LEU A 128 19.05 0.66 21.75
C LEU A 128 20.01 0.16 22.84
N GLU A 129 21.32 0.38 22.70
CA GLU A 129 22.29 0.12 23.79
C GLU A 129 22.11 1.07 24.98
N GLN A 130 21.56 2.26 24.76
CA GLN A 130 21.40 3.29 25.80
C GLN A 130 19.98 3.36 26.36
N ASN A 131 18.96 3.25 25.50
CA ASN A 131 17.56 3.38 25.88
C ASN A 131 16.68 2.60 24.87
N ASP A 132 15.89 1.68 25.39
CA ASP A 132 14.89 0.88 24.66
C ASP A 132 13.44 1.15 25.11
N ASP A 133 13.19 2.34 25.68
CA ASP A 133 11.85 2.82 26.03
C ASP A 133 10.97 2.94 24.76
N GLU A 134 9.66 2.69 24.92
CA GLU A 134 8.70 2.72 23.80
C GLU A 134 8.68 4.06 23.05
N ASP A 135 8.83 5.18 23.76
CA ASP A 135 8.82 6.50 23.12
C ASP A 135 10.06 6.73 22.24
N VAL A 136 11.17 6.04 22.50
CA VAL A 136 12.36 6.03 21.65
C VAL A 136 12.19 5.04 20.49
N LEU A 137 11.48 3.93 20.70
CA LEU A 137 11.21 2.92 19.68
C LEU A 137 10.22 3.40 18.61
N LYS A 138 9.18 4.17 18.98
CA LYS A 138 8.13 4.64 18.07
C LYS A 138 8.69 5.33 16.81
N PRO A 139 9.60 6.32 16.90
CA PRO A 139 10.18 6.93 15.70
C PRO A 139 11.01 5.97 14.83
N ILE A 140 11.69 5.00 15.45
CA ILE A 140 12.49 3.99 14.73
C ILE A 140 11.54 3.07 13.95
N ALA A 141 10.54 2.51 14.62
CA ALA A 141 9.55 1.62 14.02
C ALA A 141 8.76 2.32 12.91
N LYS A 142 8.36 3.58 13.13
CA LYS A 142 7.71 4.41 12.12
C LYS A 142 8.55 4.57 10.87
N PHE A 143 9.84 4.92 11.02
CA PHE A 143 10.75 5.02 9.88
C PHE A 143 10.83 3.70 9.11
N PHE A 144 11.00 2.57 9.79
CA PHE A 144 11.07 1.28 9.11
C PHE A 144 9.75 0.91 8.44
N ALA A 145 8.60 1.24 9.03
CA ALA A 145 7.30 0.99 8.41
C ALA A 145 7.16 1.79 7.10
N VAL A 146 7.48 3.09 7.12
CA VAL A 146 7.51 3.93 5.91
C VAL A 146 8.48 3.37 4.87
N TYR A 147 9.70 3.05 5.27
CA TYR A 147 10.70 2.45 4.39
C TYR A 147 10.23 1.13 3.76
N CYS A 148 9.56 0.28 4.53
CA CYS A 148 9.01 -0.97 4.03
C CYS A 148 7.84 -0.74 3.07
N ILE A 149 6.94 0.21 3.37
CA ILE A 149 5.81 0.59 2.50
C ILE A 149 6.32 1.08 1.14
N GLU A 150 7.29 1.99 1.13
CA GLU A 150 7.86 2.56 -0.10
C GLU A 150 8.53 1.49 -0.99
N ARG A 151 9.17 0.48 -0.38
CA ARG A 151 9.84 -0.60 -1.12
C ARG A 151 8.94 -1.78 -1.46
N LYS A 152 7.87 -1.96 -0.70
CA LYS A 152 6.93 -3.08 -0.75
C LYS A 152 5.52 -2.55 -0.44
N PRO A 153 4.84 -1.89 -1.40
CA PRO A 153 3.54 -1.27 -1.20
C PRO A 153 2.46 -2.35 -1.04
N PHE A 154 2.34 -2.87 0.17
CA PHE A 154 1.56 -4.07 0.47
C PHE A 154 0.06 -3.86 0.23
N LEU A 155 -0.44 -2.64 0.40
CA LEU A 155 -1.82 -2.28 0.10
C LEU A 155 -2.09 -2.28 -1.41
N GLU A 156 -1.13 -2.01 -2.29
CA GLU A 156 -1.41 -1.85 -3.73
C GLU A 156 -1.30 -3.17 -4.49
N GLU A 157 -0.34 -4.00 -4.12
CA GLU A 157 0.04 -5.22 -4.83
C GLU A 157 0.16 -6.42 -3.90
N ILE A 158 -0.34 -7.58 -4.35
CA ILE A 158 -0.08 -8.85 -3.65
C ILE A 158 1.34 -9.27 -3.95
N ILE A 159 2.15 -9.32 -2.91
CA ILE A 159 3.52 -9.81 -3.01
C ILE A 159 3.49 -11.35 -3.03
N GLU A 160 3.98 -11.92 -4.14
CA GLU A 160 4.01 -13.37 -4.36
C GLU A 160 4.97 -14.08 -3.39
N ALA A 161 6.15 -13.50 -3.18
CA ALA A 161 7.18 -14.10 -2.36
C ALA A 161 7.99 -13.05 -1.60
N ARG A 162 8.35 -13.40 -0.37
CA ARG A 162 9.24 -12.61 0.48
C ARG A 162 10.63 -12.50 -0.14
N LYS A 163 11.01 -11.29 -0.56
CA LYS A 163 12.35 -10.95 -1.06
C LYS A 163 12.92 -9.81 -0.24
N LEU A 164 14.01 -10.07 0.48
CA LEU A 164 14.71 -9.05 1.25
C LEU A 164 15.34 -8.02 0.31
N PHE A 165 15.29 -6.76 0.72
CA PHE A 165 15.78 -5.62 -0.04
C PHE A 165 16.84 -4.80 0.73
N PHE A 166 17.18 -5.22 1.96
CA PHE A 166 18.27 -4.65 2.75
C PHE A 166 18.93 -5.71 3.63
N ASP A 167 20.14 -5.41 4.12
CA ASP A 167 20.84 -6.27 5.08
C ASP A 167 20.24 -6.14 6.48
N VAL A 168 19.70 -7.24 6.99
CA VAL A 168 19.07 -7.33 8.31
C VAL A 168 20.06 -7.55 9.46
N SER A 169 21.31 -7.92 9.15
CA SER A 169 22.32 -8.32 10.14
C SER A 169 22.57 -7.30 11.26
N PRO A 170 22.57 -5.98 11.00
CA PRO A 170 22.77 -4.98 12.04
C PRO A 170 21.59 -4.84 13.01
N PHE A 171 20.43 -5.45 12.76
CA PHE A 171 19.18 -5.10 13.46
C PHE A 171 18.70 -6.19 14.43
N SER A 172 19.59 -7.04 14.97
CA SER A 172 19.18 -8.18 15.81
C SER A 172 18.37 -7.76 17.04
N LYS A 173 18.87 -6.83 17.87
CA LYS A 173 18.15 -6.36 19.07
C LYS A 173 16.81 -5.69 18.68
N PHE A 174 16.82 -4.88 17.62
CA PHE A 174 15.61 -4.23 17.12
C PHE A 174 14.57 -5.25 16.63
N ARG A 175 15.00 -6.26 15.88
CA ARG A 175 14.15 -7.35 15.39
C ARG A 175 13.47 -8.08 16.53
N ASP A 176 14.19 -8.40 17.59
CA ASP A 176 13.64 -9.16 18.72
C ASP A 176 12.51 -8.35 19.41
N ILE A 177 12.72 -7.04 19.62
CA ILE A 177 11.71 -6.11 20.17
C ILE A 177 10.49 -5.99 19.24
N ILE A 178 10.71 -5.76 17.94
CA ILE A 178 9.64 -5.61 16.94
C ILE A 178 8.84 -6.90 16.80
N THR A 179 9.51 -8.05 16.88
CA THR A 179 8.85 -9.36 16.82
C THR A 179 7.92 -9.54 18.01
N GLU A 180 8.39 -9.26 19.23
CA GLU A 180 7.55 -9.31 20.44
C GLU A 180 6.32 -8.39 20.33
N LYS A 181 6.50 -7.15 19.84
CA LYS A 181 5.41 -6.18 19.66
C LYS A 181 4.42 -6.58 18.58
N ALA A 182 4.88 -7.19 17.49
CA ALA A 182 4.00 -7.69 16.41
C ALA A 182 3.17 -8.89 16.87
N ILE A 183 3.76 -9.79 17.66
CA ILE A 183 3.09 -11.01 18.16
C ILE A 183 1.96 -10.67 19.13
N ASN A 184 2.16 -9.64 19.95
CA ASN A 184 1.22 -9.23 20.99
C ASN A 184 0.18 -8.18 20.52
N ALA A 185 0.10 -7.90 19.22
CA ALA A 185 -0.90 -6.97 18.69
C ALA A 185 -2.34 -7.48 18.91
N ASP A 186 -3.23 -6.62 19.41
CA ASP A 186 -4.61 -6.95 19.76
C ASP A 186 -5.63 -5.81 19.47
N VAL A 187 -6.78 -5.82 20.14
CA VAL A 187 -7.87 -4.86 19.90
C VAL A 187 -7.51 -3.42 20.31
N ALA A 188 -6.48 -3.24 21.16
CA ALA A 188 -5.99 -1.94 21.64
C ALA A 188 -4.59 -1.61 21.09
N THR A 189 -4.27 -2.15 19.91
CA THR A 189 -2.95 -2.03 19.27
C THR A 189 -2.53 -0.56 19.17
N ASP A 190 -1.37 -0.25 19.75
CA ASP A 190 -0.77 1.07 19.66
C ASP A 190 -0.05 1.29 18.31
N GLU A 191 0.34 2.54 18.03
CA GLU A 191 1.07 2.90 16.82
C GLU A 191 2.36 2.07 16.65
N LEU A 192 3.03 1.69 17.75
CA LEU A 192 4.25 0.90 17.71
C LEU A 192 3.98 -0.52 17.19
N SER A 193 2.93 -1.18 17.67
CA SER A 193 2.57 -2.53 17.23
C SER A 193 2.07 -2.57 15.78
N LEU A 194 1.36 -1.53 15.31
CA LEU A 194 1.01 -1.41 13.88
C LEU A 194 2.26 -1.30 13.00
N HIS A 195 3.19 -0.41 13.34
CA HIS A 195 4.47 -0.32 12.64
C HIS A 195 5.25 -1.64 12.72
N SER A 196 5.18 -2.33 13.86
CA SER A 196 5.87 -3.60 14.06
C SER A 196 5.32 -4.69 13.14
N LEU A 197 4.01 -4.76 12.94
CA LEU A 197 3.39 -5.68 11.99
C LEU A 197 3.81 -5.42 10.54
N VAL A 198 3.97 -4.16 10.13
CA VAL A 198 4.45 -3.80 8.78
C VAL A 198 5.91 -4.25 8.56
N VAL A 199 6.72 -4.13 9.60
CA VAL A 199 8.18 -4.33 9.54
C VAL A 199 8.59 -5.78 9.77
N TYR A 200 7.83 -6.52 10.60
CA TYR A 200 8.06 -7.91 10.99
C TYR A 200 8.51 -8.84 9.85
N PRO A 201 7.83 -8.91 8.70
CA PRO A 201 8.20 -9.86 7.65
C PRO A 201 9.50 -9.45 6.95
N TRP A 202 10.13 -8.32 7.25
CA TRP A 202 11.33 -7.85 6.55
C TRP A 202 12.60 -7.91 7.38
N LEU A 203 12.51 -8.09 8.71
CA LEU A 203 13.67 -8.07 9.61
C LEU A 203 14.35 -9.42 9.88
N CYS A 204 13.85 -10.51 9.31
CA CYS A 204 14.47 -11.84 9.47
C CYS A 204 15.11 -12.34 8.17
N ARG A 205 16.18 -13.13 8.27
CA ARG A 205 16.78 -13.75 7.06
C ARG A 205 15.81 -14.78 6.48
N LEU A 206 15.91 -15.05 5.18
CA LEU A 206 15.06 -16.05 4.51
C LEU A 206 15.28 -17.49 5.03
N THR A 207 16.44 -17.76 5.62
CA THR A 207 16.80 -19.06 6.22
C THR A 207 16.33 -19.21 7.66
N GLU A 208 15.92 -18.12 8.31
CA GLU A 208 15.50 -18.12 9.70
C GLU A 208 14.00 -18.42 9.79
N GLN A 209 13.62 -19.27 10.75
CA GLN A 209 12.21 -19.40 11.12
C GLN A 209 11.81 -18.14 11.89
N LEU A 210 10.67 -17.54 11.52
CA LEU A 210 10.14 -16.43 12.29
C LEU A 210 9.33 -16.95 13.47
N ASP A 211 9.54 -16.35 14.63
CA ASP A 211 8.73 -16.57 15.81
C ASP A 211 7.35 -15.92 15.63
N GLY A 212 6.33 -16.40 16.35
CA GLY A 212 5.02 -15.74 16.37
C GLY A 212 4.02 -16.19 15.32
N ILE A 213 4.36 -17.15 14.45
CA ILE A 213 3.47 -17.60 13.37
C ILE A 213 2.15 -18.15 13.93
N LYS A 214 2.21 -18.91 15.03
CA LYS A 214 1.03 -19.50 15.66
C LYS A 214 0.13 -18.43 16.27
N GLU A 215 0.72 -17.46 16.94
CA GLU A 215 0.04 -16.33 17.56
C GLU A 215 -0.65 -15.46 16.51
N MET A 216 0.03 -15.16 15.39
CA MET A 216 -0.57 -14.45 14.25
C MET A 216 -1.70 -15.25 13.59
N SER A 217 -1.53 -16.57 13.42
CA SER A 217 -2.59 -17.45 12.89
C SER A 217 -3.82 -17.46 13.82
N ASN A 218 -3.61 -17.50 15.13
CA ASN A 218 -4.70 -17.40 16.11
C ASN A 218 -5.40 -16.03 16.09
N LEU A 219 -4.63 -14.94 15.96
CA LEU A 219 -5.15 -13.58 15.81
C LEU A 219 -6.01 -13.46 14.56
N LEU A 220 -5.49 -13.88 13.39
CA LEU A 220 -6.24 -13.86 12.14
C LEU A 220 -7.53 -14.67 12.23
N ASN A 221 -7.45 -15.91 12.72
CA ASN A 221 -8.62 -16.78 12.84
C ASN A 221 -9.69 -16.24 13.79
N ARG A 222 -9.28 -15.56 14.87
CA ARG A 222 -10.19 -14.88 15.79
C ARG A 222 -10.88 -13.70 15.12
N CYS A 223 -10.13 -12.88 14.38
CA CYS A 223 -10.68 -11.70 13.71
C CYS A 223 -11.63 -12.08 12.56
N LEU A 224 -11.28 -13.12 11.78
CA LEU A 224 -12.15 -13.64 10.72
C LEU A 224 -13.50 -14.17 11.22
N LYS A 225 -13.61 -14.51 12.52
CA LYS A 225 -14.84 -15.01 13.14
C LYS A 225 -15.60 -13.95 13.92
N ALA A 226 -15.06 -12.73 14.02
CA ALA A 226 -15.72 -11.65 14.73
C ALA A 226 -16.94 -11.14 13.96
N GLU A 227 -17.95 -10.67 14.70
CA GLU A 227 -19.13 -10.04 14.10
C GLU A 227 -18.79 -8.63 13.61
N HIS A 228 -18.16 -7.81 14.45
CA HIS A 228 -17.73 -6.47 14.06
C HIS A 228 -16.35 -6.14 14.65
N LEU A 229 -15.49 -5.60 13.81
CA LEU A 229 -14.15 -5.13 14.14
C LEU A 229 -14.13 -3.61 14.00
N ASN A 230 -13.33 -2.95 14.82
CA ASN A 230 -13.02 -1.54 14.63
C ASN A 230 -12.00 -1.38 13.48
N PRO A 231 -11.81 -0.17 12.93
CA PRO A 231 -10.88 0.07 11.82
C PRO A 231 -9.43 -0.38 12.09
N ASP A 232 -8.93 -0.17 13.31
CA ASP A 232 -7.57 -0.56 13.70
C ASP A 232 -7.40 -2.07 13.65
N LEU A 233 -8.40 -2.83 14.12
CA LEU A 233 -8.35 -4.28 14.13
C LEU A 233 -8.59 -4.88 12.74
N LEU A 234 -9.33 -4.21 11.86
CA LEU A 234 -9.38 -4.56 10.43
C LEU A 234 -8.00 -4.47 9.80
N LEU A 235 -7.27 -3.38 10.08
CA LEU A 235 -5.91 -3.21 9.60
C LEU A 235 -4.96 -4.27 10.17
N VAL A 236 -5.03 -4.55 11.47
CA VAL A 236 -4.27 -5.63 12.11
C VAL A 236 -4.60 -6.99 11.48
N THR A 237 -5.87 -7.25 11.18
CA THR A 237 -6.31 -8.49 10.51
C THR A 237 -5.67 -8.62 9.13
N TYR A 238 -5.71 -7.55 8.35
CA TYR A 238 -5.09 -7.49 7.04
C TYR A 238 -3.58 -7.71 7.11
N LEU A 239 -2.88 -7.02 8.02
CA LEU A 239 -1.43 -7.17 8.21
C LEU A 239 -1.05 -8.58 8.69
N ALA A 240 -1.86 -9.19 9.57
CA ALA A 240 -1.66 -10.58 9.99
C ALA A 240 -1.80 -11.55 8.81
N ALA A 241 -2.85 -11.40 8.00
CA ALA A 241 -3.03 -12.17 6.78
C ALA A 241 -1.86 -11.98 5.80
N TYR A 242 -1.43 -10.73 5.61
CA TYR A 242 -0.30 -10.37 4.74
C TYR A 242 0.99 -11.04 5.18
N ASN A 243 1.33 -10.91 6.47
CA ASN A 243 2.52 -11.51 7.08
C ASN A 243 2.52 -13.04 6.96
N LEU A 244 1.42 -13.70 7.31
CA LEU A 244 1.28 -15.14 7.16
C LEU A 244 1.41 -15.56 5.70
N SER A 245 0.83 -14.81 4.76
CA SER A 245 0.92 -15.11 3.33
C SER A 245 2.34 -15.02 2.75
N LEU A 246 3.26 -14.34 3.44
CA LEU A 246 4.67 -14.21 3.06
C LEU A 246 5.57 -15.20 3.78
N VAL A 247 5.29 -15.46 5.06
CA VAL A 247 6.16 -16.25 5.94
C VAL A 247 5.75 -17.72 5.99
N LYS A 248 4.43 -17.99 6.01
CA LYS A 248 3.87 -19.33 6.07
C LYS A 248 2.57 -19.41 5.24
N PRO A 249 2.67 -19.42 3.90
CA PRO A 249 1.51 -19.35 3.01
C PRO A 249 0.44 -20.42 3.28
N SER A 250 0.83 -21.60 3.74
CA SER A 250 -0.07 -22.71 4.08
C SER A 250 -1.13 -22.34 5.15
N GLU A 251 -0.83 -21.40 6.06
CA GLU A 251 -1.79 -20.93 7.08
C GLU A 251 -2.91 -20.09 6.45
N THR A 252 -2.61 -19.35 5.37
CA THR A 252 -3.61 -18.54 4.65
C THR A 252 -4.31 -19.31 3.54
N GLU A 253 -3.58 -20.20 2.86
CA GLU A 253 -4.09 -21.06 1.75
C GLU A 253 -5.19 -22.02 2.19
N SER A 254 -5.23 -22.38 3.48
CA SER A 254 -6.14 -23.36 4.06
C SER A 254 -7.42 -22.76 4.65
N ILE A 255 -7.52 -21.43 4.74
CA ILE A 255 -8.72 -20.74 5.20
C ILE A 255 -9.84 -21.00 4.19
N SER A 256 -11.03 -21.40 4.65
CA SER A 256 -12.11 -21.72 3.71
C SER A 256 -12.69 -20.48 3.04
N VAL A 257 -13.14 -20.63 1.79
CA VAL A 257 -13.81 -19.54 1.07
C VAL A 257 -15.03 -19.02 1.83
N ASP A 258 -15.83 -19.92 2.42
CA ASP A 258 -16.99 -19.54 3.21
C ASP A 258 -16.63 -18.70 4.44
N GLN A 259 -15.50 -18.99 5.11
CA GLN A 259 -15.03 -18.18 6.24
C GLN A 259 -14.63 -16.77 5.78
N ILE A 260 -14.01 -16.64 4.60
CA ILE A 260 -13.62 -15.34 4.04
C ILE A 260 -14.85 -14.52 3.66
N LEU A 261 -15.86 -15.13 3.04
CA LEU A 261 -17.08 -14.44 2.64
C LEU A 261 -17.93 -14.04 3.84
N ASN A 262 -18.05 -14.90 4.85
CA ASN A 262 -18.73 -14.56 6.11
C ASN A 262 -18.03 -13.39 6.82
N PHE A 263 -16.69 -13.36 6.81
CA PHE A 263 -15.94 -12.23 7.34
C PHE A 263 -16.31 -10.92 6.62
N LEU A 264 -16.34 -10.90 5.28
CA LEU A 264 -16.73 -9.71 4.51
C LEU A 264 -18.14 -9.23 4.86
N GLN A 265 -19.10 -10.15 4.95
CA GLN A 265 -20.49 -9.83 5.28
C GLN A 265 -20.61 -9.22 6.69
N ASN A 266 -19.85 -9.75 7.65
CA ASN A 266 -19.83 -9.28 9.03
C ASN A 266 -19.25 -7.86 9.19
N GLN A 267 -18.18 -7.52 8.45
CA GLN A 267 -17.45 -6.27 8.64
C GLN A 267 -18.02 -5.05 7.90
N ASN A 268 -19.01 -5.26 7.01
CA ASN A 268 -19.41 -4.38 5.90
C ASN A 268 -18.61 -4.66 4.63
N VAL A 269 -19.31 -5.16 3.60
CA VAL A 269 -18.75 -5.60 2.31
C VAL A 269 -18.07 -4.45 1.55
N VAL A 270 -18.49 -3.19 1.78
CA VAL A 270 -17.88 -2.02 1.14
C VAL A 270 -16.72 -1.39 1.93
N ASP A 271 -16.28 -2.00 3.03
CA ASP A 271 -15.06 -1.57 3.72
C ASP A 271 -13.80 -1.98 2.92
N GLU A 272 -12.92 -1.01 2.66
CA GLU A 272 -11.76 -1.23 1.79
C GLU A 272 -10.76 -2.22 2.40
N VAL A 273 -10.52 -2.18 3.71
CA VAL A 273 -9.53 -3.03 4.38
C VAL A 273 -10.05 -4.46 4.51
N ALA A 274 -11.32 -4.64 4.82
CA ALA A 274 -11.98 -5.94 4.80
C ALA A 274 -11.90 -6.57 3.39
N LEU A 275 -12.21 -5.79 2.35
CA LEU A 275 -12.17 -6.25 0.97
C LEU A 275 -10.75 -6.60 0.49
N ARG A 276 -9.74 -5.82 0.90
CA ARG A 276 -8.31 -6.14 0.68
C ARG A 276 -7.88 -7.42 1.38
N THR A 277 -8.36 -7.67 2.59
CA THR A 277 -8.11 -8.91 3.34
C THR A 277 -8.68 -10.10 2.59
N ALA A 278 -9.94 -10.02 2.14
CA ALA A 278 -10.54 -11.09 1.37
C ALA A 278 -9.84 -11.30 0.02
N TYR A 279 -9.50 -10.24 -0.69
CA TYR A 279 -8.74 -10.33 -1.94
C TYR A 279 -7.41 -11.05 -1.75
N LEU A 280 -6.65 -10.71 -0.70
CA LEU A 280 -5.39 -11.38 -0.38
C LEU A 280 -5.59 -12.88 -0.11
N LEU A 281 -6.56 -13.23 0.75
CA LEU A 281 -6.81 -14.62 1.16
C LEU A 281 -7.36 -15.48 0.02
N LEU A 282 -8.26 -14.93 -0.80
CA LEU A 282 -8.82 -15.62 -1.97
C LEU A 282 -7.76 -15.82 -3.06
N SER A 283 -6.89 -14.83 -3.28
CA SER A 283 -5.85 -14.90 -4.32
C SER A 283 -4.83 -16.01 -4.12
N LYS A 284 -4.66 -16.47 -2.88
CA LYS A 284 -3.76 -17.56 -2.51
C LYS A 284 -4.54 -18.78 -2.00
N ASN A 285 -5.83 -18.90 -2.27
CA ASN A 285 -6.63 -19.98 -1.67
C ASN A 285 -6.40 -21.32 -2.39
N SER A 286 -6.12 -22.39 -1.63
CA SER A 286 -5.88 -23.73 -2.20
C SER A 286 -7.16 -24.47 -2.62
N GLN A 287 -8.34 -24.05 -2.15
CA GLN A 287 -9.63 -24.68 -2.49
C GLN A 287 -10.15 -24.24 -3.86
N ILE A 288 -9.67 -23.10 -4.37
CA ILE A 288 -10.04 -22.59 -5.69
C ILE A 288 -9.25 -23.37 -6.73
N ASP A 289 -9.87 -24.42 -7.26
CA ASP A 289 -9.30 -25.30 -8.27
C ASP A 289 -10.19 -25.39 -9.51
N SER A 290 -9.75 -26.17 -10.50
CA SER A 290 -10.49 -26.36 -11.75
C SER A 290 -11.86 -27.03 -11.57
N VAL A 291 -12.18 -27.59 -10.41
CA VAL A 291 -13.46 -28.24 -10.13
C VAL A 291 -14.44 -27.27 -9.48
N ASN A 292 -13.99 -26.50 -8.49
CA ASN A 292 -14.86 -25.69 -7.63
C ASN A 292 -14.90 -24.19 -8.01
N HIS A 293 -14.06 -23.75 -8.96
CA HIS A 293 -13.94 -22.34 -9.34
C HIS A 293 -15.28 -21.66 -9.69
N LEU A 294 -16.19 -22.31 -10.44
CA LEU A 294 -17.49 -21.69 -10.79
C LEU A 294 -18.37 -21.49 -9.56
N ALA A 295 -18.46 -22.49 -8.68
CA ALA A 295 -19.25 -22.40 -7.46
C ALA A 295 -18.72 -21.29 -6.55
N TYR A 296 -17.40 -21.13 -6.44
CA TYR A 296 -16.80 -20.04 -5.66
C TYR A 296 -16.91 -18.69 -6.35
N LEU A 297 -16.84 -18.63 -7.69
CA LEU A 297 -17.11 -17.41 -8.44
C LEU A 297 -18.54 -16.92 -8.19
N GLU A 298 -19.53 -17.82 -8.21
CA GLU A 298 -20.92 -17.47 -7.90
C GLU A 298 -21.08 -16.96 -6.46
N LYS A 299 -20.55 -17.69 -5.48
CA LYS A 299 -20.57 -17.25 -4.07
C LYS A 299 -19.90 -15.89 -3.86
N CYS A 300 -18.73 -15.67 -4.47
CA CYS A 300 -18.04 -14.38 -4.42
C CYS A 300 -18.88 -13.29 -5.10
N SER A 301 -19.57 -13.63 -6.18
CA SER A 301 -20.39 -12.68 -6.92
C SER A 301 -21.61 -12.22 -6.13
N GLU A 302 -22.25 -13.15 -5.42
CA GLU A 302 -23.34 -12.85 -4.49
C GLU A 302 -22.85 -11.98 -3.33
N ALA A 303 -21.70 -12.32 -2.74
CA ALA A 303 -21.16 -11.60 -1.60
C ALA A 303 -20.69 -10.17 -1.94
N LEU A 304 -20.34 -9.89 -3.20
CA LEU A 304 -19.78 -8.61 -3.66
C LEU A 304 -20.82 -7.70 -4.35
N GLU A 305 -22.10 -8.05 -4.30
CA GLU A 305 -23.17 -7.38 -5.05
C GLU A 305 -23.19 -5.85 -4.84
N GLU A 306 -23.05 -5.41 -3.59
CA GLU A 306 -23.01 -3.98 -3.25
C GLU A 306 -21.74 -3.28 -3.76
N CYS A 307 -20.62 -3.99 -3.88
CA CYS A 307 -19.37 -3.41 -4.35
C CYS A 307 -19.48 -2.91 -5.79
N TYR A 308 -20.26 -3.58 -6.65
CA TYR A 308 -20.33 -3.30 -8.09
C TYR A 308 -20.93 -1.94 -8.42
N VAL A 309 -21.80 -1.46 -7.54
CA VAL A 309 -22.50 -0.18 -7.63
C VAL A 309 -21.98 0.85 -6.63
N CYS A 310 -20.94 0.52 -5.87
CA CYS A 310 -20.32 1.44 -4.93
C CYS A 310 -19.76 2.68 -5.66
N PRO A 311 -19.98 3.91 -5.17
CA PRO A 311 -19.39 5.12 -5.75
C PRO A 311 -17.86 5.13 -5.73
N SER A 312 -17.23 4.42 -4.78
CA SER A 312 -15.78 4.31 -4.68
C SER A 312 -15.21 3.40 -5.77
N GLY A 313 -14.41 3.98 -6.67
CA GLY A 313 -13.66 3.22 -7.68
C GLY A 313 -12.65 2.23 -7.08
N ALA A 314 -12.13 2.51 -5.88
CA ALA A 314 -11.23 1.59 -5.18
C ALA A 314 -11.94 0.29 -4.77
N ILE A 315 -13.15 0.38 -4.23
CA ILE A 315 -13.99 -0.77 -3.86
C ILE A 315 -14.38 -1.57 -5.11
N ARG A 316 -14.86 -0.89 -6.16
CA ARG A 316 -15.19 -1.51 -7.45
C ARG A 316 -14.00 -2.25 -8.05
N ARG A 317 -12.82 -1.64 -8.03
CA ARG A 317 -11.57 -2.25 -8.52
C ARG A 317 -11.20 -3.49 -7.71
N LEU A 318 -11.28 -3.46 -6.39
CA LEU A 318 -10.99 -4.61 -5.54
C LEU A 318 -11.95 -5.78 -5.78
N ALA A 319 -13.24 -5.49 -5.94
CA ALA A 319 -14.24 -6.50 -6.29
C ALA A 319 -13.92 -7.16 -7.65
N LEU A 320 -13.55 -6.35 -8.67
CA LEU A 320 -13.11 -6.89 -9.96
C LEU A 320 -11.81 -7.69 -9.85
N LYS A 321 -10.84 -7.27 -9.03
CA LYS A 321 -9.62 -8.04 -8.77
C LYS A 321 -9.93 -9.40 -8.17
N ILE A 322 -10.93 -9.51 -7.29
CA ILE A 322 -11.42 -10.81 -6.78
C ILE A 322 -12.02 -11.64 -7.91
N LEU A 323 -12.93 -11.09 -8.71
CA LEU A 323 -13.56 -11.82 -9.82
C LEU A 323 -12.56 -12.29 -10.88
N ASN A 324 -11.57 -11.47 -11.21
CA ASN A 324 -10.51 -11.80 -12.18
C ASN A 324 -9.66 -13.00 -11.73
N LYS A 325 -9.66 -13.39 -10.44
CA LYS A 325 -8.95 -14.61 -10.00
C LYS A 325 -9.56 -15.88 -10.57
N PHE A 326 -10.82 -15.84 -10.98
CA PHE A 326 -11.50 -16.96 -11.59
C PHE A 326 -11.37 -16.98 -13.12
N ASP A 327 -10.79 -15.95 -13.75
CA ASP A 327 -10.74 -15.80 -15.21
C ASP A 327 -10.04 -16.95 -15.91
N GLY A 328 -8.93 -17.45 -15.35
CA GLY A 328 -8.18 -18.58 -15.92
C GLY A 328 -8.97 -19.89 -16.03
N TYR A 329 -10.18 -19.95 -15.45
CA TYR A 329 -11.08 -21.10 -15.53
C TYR A 329 -12.35 -20.83 -16.35
N LEU A 330 -12.60 -19.59 -16.76
CA LEU A 330 -13.70 -19.29 -17.68
C LEU A 330 -13.32 -19.76 -19.10
N LYS A 331 -14.31 -20.22 -19.89
CA LYS A 331 -14.06 -20.79 -21.23
C LYS A 331 -13.37 -19.74 -22.11
N HIS A 332 -12.09 -19.92 -22.40
CA HIS A 332 -11.33 -19.02 -23.27
C HIS A 332 -11.11 -19.68 -24.62
N GLY A 333 -11.89 -19.28 -25.61
CA GLY A 333 -11.54 -19.48 -27.01
C GLY A 333 -12.67 -20.01 -27.89
N SER A 334 -12.83 -19.34 -29.03
CA SER A 334 -13.51 -19.89 -30.20
C SER A 334 -12.49 -19.93 -31.34
N MET A 335 -12.54 -20.95 -32.19
CA MET A 335 -11.83 -20.87 -33.46
C MET A 335 -12.42 -19.73 -34.28
N ASN A 336 -11.58 -18.86 -34.82
CA ASN A 336 -12.04 -17.92 -35.84
C ASN A 336 -12.35 -18.70 -37.15
N ASP A 337 -12.94 -18.02 -38.13
CA ASP A 337 -13.29 -18.62 -39.44
C ASP A 337 -12.06 -19.17 -40.22
N GLU A 338 -10.84 -18.85 -39.76
CA GLU A 338 -9.55 -19.30 -40.31
C GLU A 338 -8.91 -20.45 -39.50
N GLY A 339 -9.59 -20.98 -38.47
CA GLY A 339 -9.10 -22.07 -37.64
C GLY A 339 -8.00 -21.69 -36.63
N ILE A 340 -7.78 -20.40 -36.40
CA ILE A 340 -6.86 -19.87 -35.39
C ILE A 340 -7.60 -19.77 -34.06
N PHE A 341 -7.05 -20.41 -33.03
CA PHE A 341 -7.53 -20.29 -31.65
C PHE A 341 -7.22 -18.88 -31.14
N LYS A 342 -8.27 -18.08 -30.92
CA LYS A 342 -8.13 -16.77 -30.30
C LYS A 342 -8.59 -16.88 -28.86
N GLU A 343 -7.67 -16.72 -27.91
CA GLU A 343 -8.03 -16.55 -26.50
C GLU A 343 -9.02 -15.37 -26.40
N ALA A 344 -10.20 -15.65 -25.87
CA ALA A 344 -11.21 -14.64 -25.65
C ALA A 344 -10.89 -13.94 -24.33
N GLU A 345 -10.68 -12.62 -24.38
CA GLU A 345 -10.43 -11.80 -23.18
C GLU A 345 -11.66 -11.81 -22.27
N SER A 346 -11.48 -12.12 -20.98
CA SER A 346 -12.57 -12.12 -20.00
C SER A 346 -13.18 -10.73 -19.87
N VAL A 347 -14.50 -10.67 -19.67
CA VAL A 347 -15.17 -9.39 -19.39
C VAL A 347 -14.66 -8.78 -18.10
N PHE A 348 -14.31 -9.59 -17.10
CA PHE A 348 -13.84 -9.07 -15.82
C PHE A 348 -12.49 -8.39 -16.00
N THR A 349 -11.64 -8.89 -16.90
CA THR A 349 -10.39 -8.22 -17.30
C THR A 349 -10.68 -6.87 -17.97
N VAL A 350 -11.61 -6.81 -18.93
CA VAL A 350 -11.99 -5.54 -19.59
C VAL A 350 -12.55 -4.54 -18.58
N LEU A 351 -13.40 -4.99 -17.65
CA LEU A 351 -13.96 -4.15 -16.59
C LEU A 351 -12.86 -3.66 -15.62
N LEU A 352 -11.91 -4.53 -15.26
CA LEU A 352 -10.78 -4.16 -14.41
C LEU A 352 -9.90 -3.11 -15.10
N ASP A 353 -9.63 -3.27 -16.39
CA ASP A 353 -8.92 -2.30 -17.23
C ASP A 353 -9.59 -0.92 -17.25
N ILE A 354 -10.93 -0.88 -17.20
CA ILE A 354 -11.70 0.38 -17.10
C ILE A 354 -11.44 1.04 -15.75
N GLU A 355 -11.51 0.31 -14.64
CA GLU A 355 -11.31 0.83 -13.28
C GLU A 355 -9.85 1.19 -12.97
N GLU A 356 -8.89 0.49 -13.54
CA GLU A 356 -7.46 0.78 -13.39
C GLU A 356 -7.03 1.98 -14.23
N SER A 357 -7.70 2.25 -15.35
CA SER A 357 -7.46 3.44 -16.17
C SER A 357 -7.95 4.70 -15.44
N PRO A 358 -7.09 5.65 -15.01
CA PRO A 358 -7.54 6.85 -14.32
C PRO A 358 -8.59 7.64 -15.12
N ALA A 359 -9.54 8.31 -14.46
CA ALA A 359 -10.54 9.14 -15.14
C ALA A 359 -10.00 10.56 -15.39
N ASN A 360 -9.18 10.73 -16.43
CA ASN A 360 -8.63 12.04 -16.79
C ASN A 360 -8.55 12.24 -18.31
N ILE A 361 -8.16 13.45 -18.75
CA ILE A 361 -8.14 13.84 -20.16
C ILE A 361 -7.17 12.98 -20.99
N GLN A 362 -6.05 12.54 -20.41
CA GLN A 362 -5.02 11.78 -21.13
C GLN A 362 -5.50 10.35 -21.45
N THR A 363 -6.23 9.75 -20.52
CA THR A 363 -6.71 8.35 -20.60
C THR A 363 -8.15 8.25 -21.10
N TYR A 364 -8.87 9.37 -21.21
CA TYR A 364 -10.27 9.44 -21.63
C TYR A 364 -10.58 8.58 -22.86
N ARG A 365 -9.83 8.76 -23.95
CA ARG A 365 -10.10 8.03 -25.22
C ARG A 365 -9.96 6.52 -25.04
N ARG A 366 -8.96 6.07 -24.27
CA ARG A 366 -8.76 4.66 -23.94
C ARG A 366 -9.91 4.13 -23.10
N ARG A 367 -10.26 4.81 -22.00
CA ARG A 367 -11.34 4.36 -21.10
C ARG A 367 -12.71 4.36 -21.80
N ALA A 368 -12.99 5.37 -22.62
CA ALA A 368 -14.19 5.44 -23.45
C ALA A 368 -14.26 4.32 -24.51
N ALA A 369 -13.12 3.92 -25.08
CA ALA A 369 -13.06 2.76 -25.98
C ALA A 369 -13.30 1.45 -25.21
N LEU A 370 -12.71 1.28 -24.03
CA LEU A 370 -12.92 0.12 -23.18
C LEU A 370 -14.39 -0.05 -22.76
N ILE A 371 -15.06 1.02 -22.33
CA ILE A 371 -16.49 1.01 -21.99
C ILE A 371 -17.34 0.49 -23.15
N ARG A 372 -17.09 0.96 -24.39
CA ARG A 372 -17.81 0.51 -25.58
C ARG A 372 -17.54 -0.94 -25.97
N ARG A 373 -16.42 -1.52 -25.53
CA ARG A 373 -16.09 -2.94 -25.79
C ARG A 373 -16.94 -3.87 -24.94
N VAL A 374 -17.47 -3.42 -23.81
CA VAL A 374 -18.32 -4.23 -22.93
C VAL A 374 -19.68 -4.41 -23.61
N ASN A 375 -19.92 -5.62 -24.14
CA ASN A 375 -21.12 -5.96 -24.90
C ASN A 375 -21.74 -7.26 -24.39
N TYR A 376 -23.02 -7.21 -24.00
CA TYR A 376 -23.77 -8.35 -23.48
C TYR A 376 -23.68 -9.61 -24.35
N LYS A 377 -23.85 -9.50 -25.68
CA LYS A 377 -23.85 -10.68 -26.58
C LYS A 377 -22.50 -11.37 -26.65
N LEU A 378 -21.42 -10.60 -26.57
CA LEU A 378 -20.07 -11.16 -26.56
C LEU A 378 -19.82 -11.88 -25.24
N PHE A 379 -20.19 -11.23 -24.14
CA PHE A 379 -20.04 -11.75 -22.80
C PHE A 379 -20.87 -13.02 -22.53
N ASP A 380 -22.15 -13.01 -22.89
CA ASP A 380 -23.07 -14.15 -22.65
C ASP A 380 -22.59 -15.42 -23.38
N ARG A 381 -21.91 -15.26 -24.52
CA ARG A 381 -21.29 -16.39 -25.26
C ARG A 381 -20.00 -16.92 -24.62
N MET A 382 -19.29 -16.10 -23.86
CA MET A 382 -18.04 -16.48 -23.18
C MET A 382 -18.29 -17.10 -21.81
N MET A 383 -19.47 -16.87 -21.24
CA MET A 383 -19.85 -17.45 -19.96
C MET A 383 -20.18 -18.95 -20.08
N PRO A 384 -19.91 -19.74 -19.03
CA PRO A 384 -20.41 -21.11 -18.94
C PRO A 384 -21.94 -21.16 -19.13
N GLU A 385 -22.44 -22.21 -19.78
CA GLU A 385 -23.88 -22.35 -20.07
C GLU A 385 -24.73 -22.33 -18.80
N ASP A 386 -24.20 -22.86 -17.70
CA ASP A 386 -24.83 -22.93 -16.39
C ASP A 386 -24.59 -21.69 -15.51
N SER A 387 -24.01 -20.61 -16.06
CA SER A 387 -23.77 -19.38 -15.29
C SER A 387 -25.06 -18.74 -14.81
N SER A 388 -25.10 -18.40 -13.52
CA SER A 388 -26.24 -17.71 -12.92
C SER A 388 -26.57 -16.39 -13.61
N THR A 389 -27.84 -15.99 -13.51
CA THR A 389 -28.32 -14.68 -14.00
C THR A 389 -27.54 -13.53 -13.35
N LEU A 390 -27.15 -13.69 -12.08
CA LEU A 390 -26.36 -12.71 -11.34
C LEU A 390 -25.04 -12.41 -12.04
N LEU A 391 -24.26 -13.44 -12.38
CA LEU A 391 -23.00 -13.26 -13.12
C LEU A 391 -23.20 -12.47 -14.40
N LYS A 392 -24.33 -12.69 -15.08
CA LYS A 392 -24.65 -12.01 -16.33
C LYS A 392 -25.05 -10.54 -16.17
N GLN A 393 -25.43 -10.14 -14.97
CA GLN A 393 -25.80 -8.78 -14.63
C GLN A 393 -24.61 -7.89 -14.22
N ILE A 394 -23.52 -8.50 -13.74
CA ILE A 394 -22.34 -7.78 -13.21
C ILE A 394 -21.81 -6.72 -14.19
N PRO A 395 -21.60 -7.00 -15.50
CA PRO A 395 -21.05 -6.00 -16.40
C PRO A 395 -21.92 -4.74 -16.51
N LEU A 396 -23.26 -4.89 -16.52
CA LEU A 396 -24.15 -3.74 -16.60
C LEU A 396 -24.10 -2.90 -15.31
N LYS A 397 -24.02 -3.54 -14.13
CA LYS A 397 -23.85 -2.85 -12.84
C LYS A 397 -22.60 -1.97 -12.83
N PHE A 398 -21.47 -2.52 -13.25
CA PHE A 398 -20.20 -1.78 -13.35
C PHE A 398 -20.22 -0.66 -14.39
N ILE A 399 -20.88 -0.87 -15.53
CA ILE A 399 -20.99 0.17 -16.57
C ILE A 399 -21.82 1.34 -16.05
N ILE A 400 -22.95 1.09 -15.38
CA ILE A 400 -23.78 2.15 -14.80
C ILE A 400 -23.01 2.89 -13.70
N SER A 401 -22.25 2.20 -12.86
CA SER A 401 -21.49 2.84 -11.77
C SER A 401 -20.35 3.74 -12.25
N GLN A 402 -19.95 3.66 -13.53
CA GLN A 402 -19.07 4.67 -14.15
C GLN A 402 -19.68 6.08 -14.17
N LEU A 403 -21.00 6.22 -13.99
CA LEU A 403 -21.64 7.52 -13.84
C LEU A 403 -21.28 8.21 -12.50
N PHE A 404 -20.83 7.46 -11.50
CA PHE A 404 -20.40 8.00 -10.20
C PHE A 404 -18.99 8.61 -10.25
N GLU A 405 -18.20 8.29 -11.28
CA GLU A 405 -16.92 8.95 -11.51
C GLU A 405 -17.13 10.43 -11.76
N LYS A 406 -16.32 11.27 -11.09
CA LYS A 406 -16.35 12.74 -11.21
C LYS A 406 -15.74 13.23 -12.54
N PHE A 407 -16.09 12.58 -13.64
CA PHE A 407 -15.55 12.82 -14.98
C PHE A 407 -16.60 12.63 -16.08
N THR A 408 -17.46 13.64 -16.22
CA THR A 408 -18.67 13.64 -17.08
C THR A 408 -18.39 13.42 -18.57
N LEU A 409 -17.16 13.61 -19.04
CA LEU A 409 -16.76 13.31 -20.42
C LEU A 409 -16.94 11.82 -20.78
N LEU A 410 -16.96 10.92 -19.80
CA LEU A 410 -17.21 9.48 -20.03
C LEU A 410 -18.69 9.15 -20.21
N TRP A 411 -19.62 9.98 -19.68
CA TRP A 411 -21.04 9.67 -19.62
C TRP A 411 -21.66 9.32 -20.99
N PRO A 412 -21.34 10.01 -22.11
CA PRO A 412 -21.84 9.59 -23.42
C PRO A 412 -21.47 8.14 -23.78
N SER A 413 -20.24 7.71 -23.45
CA SER A 413 -19.80 6.34 -23.73
C SER A 413 -20.50 5.32 -22.82
N VAL A 414 -20.84 5.73 -21.59
CA VAL A 414 -21.63 4.92 -20.66
C VAL A 414 -23.07 4.77 -21.17
N HIS A 415 -23.72 5.86 -21.59
CA HIS A 415 -25.07 5.81 -22.14
C HIS A 415 -25.15 4.92 -23.39
N GLU A 416 -24.20 5.07 -24.32
CA GLU A 416 -24.09 4.20 -25.49
C GLU A 416 -23.97 2.72 -25.09
N ALA A 417 -23.13 2.39 -24.10
CA ALA A 417 -22.99 1.02 -23.62
C ALA A 417 -24.29 0.50 -22.98
N VAL A 418 -24.97 1.30 -22.14
CA VAL A 418 -26.25 0.93 -21.51
C VAL A 418 -27.33 0.66 -22.56
N GLU A 419 -27.39 1.46 -23.63
CA GLU A 419 -28.34 1.26 -24.76
C GLU A 419 -28.08 -0.06 -25.51
N VAL A 420 -26.80 -0.44 -25.67
CA VAL A 420 -26.44 -1.75 -26.23
C VAL A 420 -26.93 -2.88 -25.33
N PHE A 421 -26.77 -2.76 -24.01
CA PHE A 421 -27.28 -3.73 -23.05
C PHE A 421 -28.81 -3.83 -23.08
N SER A 422 -29.53 -2.71 -23.09
CA SER A 422 -31.01 -2.71 -23.12
C SER A 422 -31.57 -3.39 -24.37
N SER A 423 -30.83 -3.36 -25.48
CA SER A 423 -31.22 -3.97 -26.75
C SER A 423 -30.86 -5.47 -26.84
N ALA A 424 -29.92 -5.95 -26.02
CA ALA A 424 -29.33 -7.28 -26.14
C ALA A 424 -29.67 -8.23 -24.98
N MET A 425 -29.86 -7.69 -23.78
CA MET A 425 -30.18 -8.42 -22.57
C MET A 425 -31.69 -8.68 -22.46
N PRO A 426 -32.14 -9.79 -21.85
CA PRO A 426 -33.57 -9.97 -21.56
C PRO A 426 -34.14 -8.78 -20.79
N ILE A 427 -35.30 -8.27 -21.22
CA ILE A 427 -35.88 -7.02 -20.71
C ILE A 427 -36.05 -7.02 -19.19
N ASN A 428 -36.47 -8.15 -18.60
CA ASN A 428 -36.65 -8.27 -17.16
C ASN A 428 -35.31 -8.15 -16.42
N ASN A 429 -34.27 -8.82 -16.91
CA ASN A 429 -32.94 -8.80 -16.28
C ASN A 429 -32.31 -7.40 -16.40
N PHE A 430 -32.53 -6.70 -17.52
CA PHE A 430 -32.05 -5.32 -17.69
C PHE A 430 -32.70 -4.38 -16.66
N TRP A 431 -34.04 -4.42 -16.54
CA TRP A 431 -34.75 -3.55 -15.61
C TRP A 431 -34.50 -3.90 -14.15
N GLU A 432 -34.31 -5.18 -13.83
CA GLU A 432 -33.90 -5.62 -12.50
C GLU A 432 -32.58 -4.96 -12.07
N VAL A 433 -31.56 -4.98 -12.93
CA VAL A 433 -30.29 -4.31 -12.67
C VAL A 433 -30.48 -2.80 -12.52
N TYR A 434 -31.17 -2.17 -13.48
CA TYR A 434 -31.34 -0.73 -13.49
C TYR A 434 -32.09 -0.24 -12.24
N GLN A 435 -33.15 -0.96 -11.85
CA GLN A 435 -33.92 -0.69 -10.63
C GLN A 435 -33.07 -0.91 -9.37
N SER A 436 -32.27 -1.98 -9.32
CA SER A 436 -31.34 -2.24 -8.20
C SER A 436 -30.37 -1.07 -8.00
N VAL A 437 -29.77 -0.54 -9.07
CA VAL A 437 -28.86 0.63 -8.96
C VAL A 437 -29.60 1.88 -8.48
N ILE A 438 -30.82 2.14 -8.99
CA ILE A 438 -31.62 3.28 -8.52
C ILE A 438 -31.95 3.16 -7.03
N ASN A 439 -32.36 1.97 -6.58
CA ASN A 439 -32.69 1.74 -5.17
C ASN A 439 -31.46 1.95 -4.28
N PHE A 440 -30.33 1.32 -4.63
CA PHE A 440 -29.07 1.49 -3.90
C PHE A 440 -28.64 2.97 -3.80
N THR A 441 -28.68 3.70 -4.92
CA THR A 441 -28.32 5.13 -4.92
C THR A 441 -29.30 5.97 -4.11
N THR A 442 -30.60 5.67 -4.17
CA THR A 442 -31.63 6.35 -3.38
C THR A 442 -31.42 6.13 -1.88
N GLU A 443 -31.12 4.89 -1.47
CA GLU A 443 -30.78 4.55 -0.09
C GLU A 443 -29.54 5.32 0.38
N LYS A 444 -28.46 5.34 -0.41
CA LYS A 444 -27.23 6.07 -0.06
C LYS A 444 -27.42 7.59 0.00
N ILE A 445 -28.25 8.17 -0.85
CA ILE A 445 -28.61 9.60 -0.77
C ILE A 445 -29.38 9.89 0.52
N ASN A 446 -30.30 9.00 0.91
CA ASN A 446 -31.08 9.16 2.13
C ASN A 446 -30.22 8.97 3.40
N GLU A 447 -29.23 8.08 3.36
CA GLU A 447 -28.22 7.92 4.42
C GLU A 447 -27.26 9.12 4.49
N GLY A 448 -26.87 9.66 3.33
CA GLY A 448 -25.91 10.77 3.15
C GLY A 448 -26.48 12.18 3.28
N GLY A 449 -27.72 12.34 3.78
CA GLY A 449 -28.30 13.65 4.14
C GLY A 449 -27.57 14.37 5.29
N ASN A 450 -26.55 13.74 5.88
CA ASN A 450 -25.50 14.36 6.68
C ASN A 450 -24.15 14.03 6.02
N ASP A 451 -23.37 15.05 5.69
CA ASP A 451 -22.14 15.02 4.91
C ASP A 451 -21.23 13.81 5.19
N VAL A 452 -20.98 12.99 4.15
CA VAL A 452 -19.86 12.03 4.14
C VAL A 452 -18.93 12.41 3.00
N GLU A 453 -17.95 13.26 3.32
CA GLU A 453 -16.68 13.18 2.61
C GLU A 453 -16.14 11.76 2.86
N ILE A 454 -16.18 10.92 1.83
CA ILE A 454 -15.43 9.66 1.82
C ILE A 454 -13.96 10.07 1.65
N GLU A 455 -13.37 10.60 2.72
CA GLU A 455 -11.92 10.63 2.87
C GLU A 455 -11.50 9.16 2.93
N THR A 456 -10.78 8.71 1.90
CA THR A 456 -10.00 7.49 2.01
C THR A 456 -9.04 7.68 3.18
N PRO A 457 -9.16 6.92 4.28
CA PRO A 457 -8.20 7.02 5.36
C PRO A 457 -6.87 6.59 4.77
N SER A 458 -5.90 7.50 4.72
CA SER A 458 -4.53 7.08 4.54
C SER A 458 -4.14 6.30 5.78
N VAL A 459 -4.18 4.98 5.64
CA VAL A 459 -3.95 4.01 6.71
C VAL A 459 -2.58 4.24 7.40
N PHE A 460 -1.66 4.99 6.78
CA PHE A 460 -0.33 5.32 7.31
C PHE A 460 0.18 6.75 7.04
N GLY A 461 -0.66 7.73 6.70
CA GLY A 461 -0.14 9.10 6.48
C GLY A 461 -1.12 10.09 5.89
#